data_AF-D3LAH5-F1
#
_entry.id   AF-D3LAH5-F1
#
_cell.length_a   1.000
_cell.length_b   1.000
_cell.length_c   1.000
_cell.angle_alpha   90.00
_cell.angle_beta   90.00
_cell.angle_gamma   90.00
#
_symmetry.space_group_name_H-M   'P 1'
#
loop_
_entity.id
_entity.type
_entity.pdbx_description
1 polymer ?
#
loop_
_entity_poly.entity_id
_entity_poly.type
_entity_poly.pdbx_seq_one_letter_code
_entity_poly.pdbx_strand_id
1 'polypeptide(L)' 'MKNKRLIFIGGPMGVGKTTLGQYLVEHKLDNAVFLDGDWCWYMNPWNFNDENKKMVVKNIQYLLNSFIANS' A
#
# COMPACT_ATOMS: atom_id res chain seq x y z
N MET A 1 -6.39 2.20 22.31
CA MET A 1 -6.17 1.76 20.90
C MET A 1 -4.92 0.90 20.88
N LYS A 2 -4.97 -0.27 20.24
CA LYS A 2 -3.80 -1.15 20.09
C LYS A 2 -2.81 -0.44 19.15
N ASN A 3 -1.55 -0.28 19.55
CA ASN A 3 -0.55 0.39 18.72
C ASN A 3 -0.28 -0.41 17.46
N LYS A 4 -0.52 0.18 16.28
CA LYS A 4 -0.15 -0.38 14.98
C LYS A 4 1.18 0.20 14.53
N ARG A 5 1.97 -0.63 13.84
CA ARG A 5 3.26 -0.21 13.25
C ARG A 5 3.05 0.06 11.77
N LEU A 6 3.50 1.22 11.31
CA LEU A 6 3.57 1.54 9.89
C LEU A 6 5.02 1.39 9.42
N ILE A 7 5.24 0.52 8.43
CA ILE A 7 6.57 0.25 7.86
C ILE A 7 6.56 0.78 6.43
N PHE A 8 7.48 1.71 6.12
CA PHE A 8 7.69 2.20 4.76
C PHE A 8 8.79 1.40 4.06
N ILE A 9 8.45 0.78 2.93
CA ILE A 9 9.39 0.02 2.09
C ILE A 9 9.73 0.87 0.85
N GLY A 10 10.82 1.62 0.92
CA GLY A 10 11.32 2.46 -0.18
C GLY A 10 12.47 1.83 -0.96
N GLY A 11 12.69 2.28 -2.20
CA GLY A 11 13.83 1.82 -3.02
C GLY A 11 13.58 1.92 -4.54
N PRO A 12 14.64 1.75 -5.35
CA PRO A 12 14.56 1.88 -6.81
C PRO A 12 13.61 0.84 -7.45
N MET A 13 13.20 1.10 -8.69
CA MET A 13 12.42 0.14 -9.51
C MET A 13 13.19 -1.18 -9.63
N GLY A 14 12.49 -2.31 -9.51
CA GLY A 14 13.09 -3.65 -9.64
C GLY A 14 13.85 -4.19 -8.41
N VAL A 15 14.03 -3.41 -7.33
CA VAL A 15 14.77 -3.86 -6.13
C VAL A 15 14.03 -4.92 -5.27
N GLY A 16 12.79 -5.29 -5.64
CA GLY A 16 12.00 -6.30 -4.93
C GLY A 16 11.13 -5.78 -3.79
N LYS A 17 10.68 -4.50 -3.83
CA LYS A 17 9.80 -3.92 -2.80
C LYS A 17 8.50 -4.71 -2.60
N THR A 18 7.79 -5.01 -3.71
CA THR A 18 6.55 -5.78 -3.69
C THR A 18 6.78 -7.20 -3.16
N THR A 19 7.85 -7.87 -3.62
CA THR A 19 8.24 -9.20 -3.13
C THR A 19 8.49 -9.20 -1.62
N LEU A 20 9.24 -8.21 -1.10
CA LEU A 20 9.50 -8.09 0.33
C LEU A 20 8.21 -7.81 1.12
N GLY A 21 7.35 -6.92 0.63
CA GLY A 21 6.08 -6.58 1.26
C GLY A 21 5.15 -7.80 1.39
N GLN A 22 4.99 -8.56 0.31
CA GLN A 22 4.22 -9.81 0.30
C GLN A 22 4.82 -10.84 1.27
N TYR A 23 6.12 -11.08 1.17
CA TYR A 23 6.81 -12.03 2.05
C TYR A 23 6.66 -11.69 3.54
N LEU A 24 6.72 -10.40 3.90
CA LEU A 24 6.54 -9.97 5.28
C LEU A 24 5.13 -10.28 5.79
N VAL A 25 4.09 -10.03 5.00
CA VAL A 25 2.71 -10.32 5.37
C VAL A 25 2.44 -11.83 5.43
N GLU A 26 2.96 -12.58 4.46
CA GLU A 26 2.67 -14.02 4.34
C GLU A 26 3.44 -14.88 5.35
N HIS A 27 4.63 -14.44 5.76
CA HIS A 27 5.57 -15.33 6.46
C HIS A 27 6.22 -14.75 7.72
N LYS A 28 6.12 -13.44 8.00
CA LYS A 28 6.90 -12.82 9.08
C LYS A 28 6.09 -11.99 10.07
N LEU A 29 4.97 -11.41 9.66
CA LEU A 29 4.20 -10.49 10.48
C LEU A 29 2.78 -11.02 10.71
N ASP A 30 2.42 -11.19 11.97
CA ASP A 30 1.04 -11.48 12.34
C ASP A 30 0.18 -10.21 12.26
N ASN A 31 -1.05 -10.36 11.75
CA ASN A 31 -2.03 -9.26 11.65
C ASN A 31 -1.51 -8.05 10.86
N ALA A 32 -0.92 -8.32 9.70
CA ALA A 32 -0.38 -7.30 8.81
C ALA A 32 -1.20 -7.15 7.53
N VAL A 33 -1.16 -5.95 6.94
CA VAL A 33 -1.64 -5.67 5.58
C VAL A 33 -0.51 -5.02 4.79
N PHE A 34 -0.41 -5.35 3.52
CA PHE A 34 0.51 -4.70 2.58
C PHE A 34 -0.30 -3.79 1.66
N LEU A 35 0.10 -2.51 1.60
CA LEU A 35 -0.47 -1.51 0.70
C LEU A 35 0.58 -1.19 -0.36
N ASP A 36 0.33 -1.61 -1.59
CA ASP A 36 1.19 -1.34 -2.74
C ASP A 36 0.69 -0.11 -3.52
N GLY A 37 1.53 0.92 -3.65
CA GLY A 37 1.20 2.12 -4.40
C GLY A 37 1.02 1.86 -5.90
N ASP A 38 1.74 0.88 -6.45
CA ASP A 38 1.62 0.52 -7.88
C ASP A 38 0.25 -0.13 -8.16
N TRP A 39 -0.28 -0.90 -7.20
CA TRP A 39 -1.63 -1.45 -7.30
C TRP A 39 -2.70 -0.36 -7.35
N CYS A 40 -2.55 0.72 -6.57
CA CYS A 40 -3.49 1.84 -6.64
C CYS A 40 -3.51 2.52 -8.02
N TRP A 41 -2.43 2.41 -8.81
CA TRP A 41 -2.31 2.90 -10.19
C TRP A 41 -2.65 1.85 -11.26
N TYR A 42 -2.99 0.62 -10.87
CA TYR A 42 -3.21 -0.48 -11.82
C TYR A 42 -4.56 -0.35 -12.54
N MET A 43 -4.56 0.42 -13.63
CA MET A 43 -5.72 0.69 -14.48
C MET A 43 -5.35 0.60 -15.96
N ASN A 44 -6.36 0.38 -16.83
CA ASN A 44 -6.19 0.30 -18.28
C ASN A 44 -7.27 1.13 -19.00
N PRO A 45 -6.90 2.16 -19.79
CA PRO A 45 -5.54 2.64 -20.03
C PRO A 45 -4.94 3.30 -18.79
N TRP A 46 -3.62 3.19 -18.64
CA TRP A 46 -2.92 3.95 -17.61
C TRP A 46 -2.96 5.44 -17.97
N ASN A 47 -3.47 6.27 -17.04
CA ASN A 47 -3.68 7.69 -17.29
C ASN A 47 -3.25 8.54 -16.09
N PHE A 48 -2.19 9.34 -16.29
CA PHE A 48 -1.57 10.16 -15.25
C PHE A 48 -2.07 11.60 -15.24
N ASN A 49 -3.39 11.76 -15.18
CA ASN A 49 -4.02 13.08 -15.05
C ASN A 49 -4.24 13.46 -13.56
N ASP A 50 -4.62 14.72 -13.31
CA ASP A 50 -4.78 15.23 -11.94
C ASP A 50 -5.97 14.63 -11.20
N GLU A 51 -7.01 14.20 -11.92
CA GLU A 51 -8.16 13.51 -11.35
C GLU A 51 -7.74 12.14 -10.79
N ASN A 52 -7.00 11.37 -11.58
CA ASN A 52 -6.50 10.05 -11.20
C ASN A 52 -5.46 10.15 -10.08
N LYS A 53 -4.57 11.16 -10.08
CA LYS A 53 -3.68 11.40 -8.92
C LYS A 53 -4.47 11.59 -7.63
N LYS A 54 -5.53 12.41 -7.65
CA LYS A 54 -6.41 12.64 -6.48
C LYS A 54 -7.13 11.36 -6.07
N MET A 55 -7.65 10.59 -7.02
CA MET A 55 -8.30 9.30 -6.78
C MET A 55 -7.33 8.33 -6.09
N VAL A 56 -6.11 8.18 -6.62
CA VAL A 56 -5.10 7.27 -6.06
C VAL A 56 -4.73 7.66 -4.63
N VAL A 57 -4.45 8.94 -4.38
CA VAL A 57 -4.15 9.42 -3.02
C VAL A 57 -5.33 9.16 -2.07
N LYS A 58 -6.56 9.40 -2.52
CA LYS A 58 -7.77 9.14 -1.72
C LYS A 58 -7.92 7.65 -1.40
N ASN A 59 -7.63 6.76 -2.35
CA ASN A 59 -7.68 5.31 -2.15
C ASN A 59 -6.64 4.84 -1.13
N ILE A 60 -5.40 5.35 -1.23
CA ILE A 60 -4.33 5.06 -0.26
C ILE A 60 -4.75 5.48 1.15
N GLN A 61 -5.25 6.72 1.29
CA GLN A 61 -5.73 7.24 2.57
C GLN A 61 -6.87 6.39 3.14
N TYR A 62 -7.83 6.01 2.29
CA TYR A 62 -8.97 5.21 2.71
C TYR A 62 -8.54 3.83 3.23
N LEU A 63 -7.69 3.11 2.49
CA LEU A 63 -7.22 1.78 2.87
C LEU A 63 -6.40 1.82 4.17
N LEU A 64 -5.46 2.78 4.27
CA LEU A 64 -4.64 2.94 5.46
C LEU A 64 -5.48 3.27 6.70
N ASN A 65 -6.39 4.24 6.60
CA ASN A 65 -7.26 4.63 7.72
C ASN A 65 -8.22 3.51 8.11
N SER A 66 -8.78 2.79 7.13
CA SER A 66 -9.66 1.64 7.38
C SER A 66 -8.92 0.56 8.17
N PHE A 67 -7.69 0.22 7.79
CA PHE A 67 -6.89 -0.73 8.55
C PHE A 67 -6.53 -0.20 9.94
N ILE A 68 -6.14 1.08 10.08
CA ILE A 68 -5.80 1.68 11.39
C ILE A 68 -7.01 1.67 12.34
N ALA A 69 -8.23 1.88 11.84
CA ALA A 69 -9.46 1.87 12.64
C ALA A 69 -9.97 0.46 12.97
N ASN A 70 -9.60 -0.57 12.20
CA ASN A 70 -10.03 -1.96 12.43
C ASN A 70 -9.48 -2.52 13.76
N SER A 71 -10.18 -3.41 14.47
CA SER A 71 -9.81 -3.91 15.80
C SER A 71 -9.11 -5.26 15.78
#